data_AF-A0AA95HQ16-F1
#
_entry.id   AF-A0AA95HQ16-F1
#
_cell.length_a   1.000
_cell.length_b   1.000
_cell.length_c   1.000
_cell.angle_alpha   90.00
_cell.angle_beta   90.00
_cell.angle_gamma   90.00
#
_symmetry.space_group_name_H-M   'P 1'
#
loop_
_entity.id
_entity.type
_entity.pdbx_description
1 polymer ?
#
loop_
_entity_poly.entity_id
_entity_poly.type
_entity_poly.pdbx_seq_one_letter_code
_entity_poly.pdbx_strand_id
1 'polypeptide(L)' 'MDKNQLLHRVQTMIQSSAKKPKYMTISTVKVADLFGVKPEEVQKGLDELVEEGYLKQSKLDSPPYHDIFLLP' A
#
# COMPACT_ATOMS: atom_id res chain seq x y z
N MET A 1 14.11 0.44 -3.31
CA MET A 1 13.27 -0.46 -4.12
C MET A 1 12.83 0.22 -5.43
N ASP A 2 12.53 -0.54 -6.49
CA ASP A 2 11.90 0.00 -7.71
C ASP A 2 10.43 0.38 -7.44
N LYS A 3 10.09 1.65 -7.70
CA LYS A 3 8.76 2.21 -7.39
C LYS A 3 7.67 1.71 -8.34
N ASN A 4 7.98 1.44 -9.60
CA ASN A 4 7.00 0.90 -10.55
C ASN A 4 6.61 -0.52 -10.16
N GLN A 5 7.58 -1.32 -9.68
CA GLN A 5 7.31 -2.64 -9.11
C GLN A 5 6.45 -2.56 -7.86
N LEU A 6 6.75 -1.61 -6.95
CA LEU A 6 5.91 -1.35 -5.77
C LEU A 6 4.47 -1.05 -6.16
N LEU A 7 4.30 -0.08 -7.07
CA LEU A 7 3.00 0.40 -7.51
C LEU A 7 2.19 -0.74 -8.13
N HIS A 8 2.79 -1.48 -9.06
CA HIS A 8 2.12 -2.62 -9.69
C HIS A 8 1.68 -3.67 -8.68
N ARG A 9 2.54 -3.97 -7.68
CA ARG A 9 2.20 -4.91 -6.62
C ARG A 9 1.06 -4.43 -5.75
N VAL A 10 1.10 -3.17 -5.30
CA VAL A 10 0.07 -2.57 -4.45
C VAL A 10 -1.26 -2.47 -5.19
N GLN A 11 -1.25 -2.07 -6.46
CA GLN A 11 -2.45 -2.05 -7.31
C GLN A 11 -3.08 -3.44 -7.41
N THR A 12 -2.28 -4.48 -7.68
CA THR A 12 -2.76 -5.86 -7.75
C THR A 12 -3.40 -6.29 -6.43
N MET A 13 -2.77 -5.94 -5.30
CA MET A 13 -3.31 -6.23 -3.97
C MET A 13 -4.66 -5.52 -3.76
N ILE A 14 -4.75 -4.21 -3.97
CA ILE A 14 -6.00 -3.45 -3.81
C ILE A 14 -7.09 -3.97 -4.76
N GLN A 15 -6.76 -4.28 -6.01
CA GLN A 15 -7.69 -4.82 -6.99
C GLN A 15 -8.22 -6.20 -6.60
N SER A 16 -7.42 -7.04 -5.95
CA SER A 16 -7.84 -8.35 -5.44
C SER A 16 -8.74 -8.26 -4.20
N SER A 17 -8.85 -7.09 -3.57
CA SER A 17 -9.70 -6.87 -2.39
C SER A 17 -11.18 -7.11 -2.70
N ALA A 18 -11.84 -7.87 -1.84
CA ALA A 18 -13.29 -8.08 -1.87
C ALA A 18 -14.09 -6.87 -1.35
N LYS A 19 -13.42 -5.86 -0.78
CA LYS A 19 -14.06 -4.68 -0.18
C LYS A 19 -14.62 -3.72 -1.24
N LYS A 20 -15.66 -2.96 -0.87
CA LYS A 20 -16.28 -1.90 -1.68
C LYS A 20 -16.42 -0.63 -0.83
N PRO A 21 -15.74 0.49 -1.17
CA PRO A 21 -14.74 0.63 -2.23
C PRO A 21 -13.53 -0.29 -2.04
N LYS A 22 -12.74 -0.53 -3.08
CA LYS A 22 -11.57 -1.41 -3.01
C LYS A 22 -10.46 -0.72 -2.22
N TYR A 23 -10.08 -1.34 -1.11
CA TYR A 23 -8.94 -0.90 -0.30
C TYR A 23 -8.26 -2.08 0.37
N MET A 24 -7.03 -1.88 0.80
CA MET A 24 -6.27 -2.85 1.60
C MET A 24 -5.36 -2.17 2.61
N THR A 25 -5.08 -2.88 3.70
CA THR A 25 -3.93 -2.58 4.56
C THR A 25 -2.70 -3.23 3.95
N ILE A 26 -1.63 -2.46 3.76
CA ILE A 26 -0.36 -2.93 3.23
C ILE A 26 0.61 -3.08 4.39
N SER A 27 1.07 -4.31 4.63
CA SER A 27 2.10 -4.57 5.64
C SER A 27 3.48 -4.37 5.03
N THR A 28 4.18 -3.32 5.46
CA THR A 28 5.53 -2.99 4.96
C THR A 28 6.52 -4.12 5.16
N VAL A 29 6.46 -4.80 6.30
CA VAL A 29 7.29 -5.98 6.61
C VAL A 29 7.06 -7.10 5.60
N LYS A 30 5.80 -7.49 5.36
CA LYS A 30 5.50 -8.56 4.40
C LYS A 30 5.91 -8.22 2.97
N VAL A 31 5.73 -6.96 2.57
CA VAL A 31 6.12 -6.51 1.24
C VAL A 31 7.64 -6.44 1.12
N ALA A 32 8.34 -6.00 2.16
CA ALA A 32 9.79 -5.99 2.22
C ALA A 32 10.39 -7.40 2.07
N ASP A 33 9.82 -8.38 2.78
CA ASP A 33 10.21 -9.79 2.65
C ASP A 33 10.04 -10.31 1.22
N LEU A 34 8.94 -9.94 0.54
CA LEU A 34 8.68 -10.35 -0.85
C LEU A 34 9.70 -9.78 -1.84
N PHE A 35 10.20 -8.57 -1.59
CA PHE A 35 11.14 -7.87 -2.47
C PHE A 35 12.60 -8.00 -2.03
N GLY A 36 12.88 -8.64 -0.89
CA GLY A 36 14.23 -8.76 -0.34
C GLY A 36 14.86 -7.41 0.05
N VAL A 37 14.03 -6.43 0.43
CA VAL A 37 14.45 -5.08 0.83
C VAL A 37 14.13 -4.83 2.29
N LYS A 38 14.50 -3.66 2.81
CA LYS A 38 14.14 -3.27 4.17
C LYS A 38 12.71 -2.68 4.23
N PRO A 39 11.95 -2.86 5.33
CA PRO A 39 10.62 -2.26 5.51
C PRO A 39 10.59 -0.74 5.33
N GLU A 40 11.66 -0.04 5.71
CA GLU A 40 11.75 1.42 5.57
C GLU A 40 11.79 1.85 4.10
N GLU A 41 12.39 1.04 3.21
CA GLU A 41 12.37 1.32 1.76
C GLU A 41 10.97 1.17 1.18
N VAL A 42 10.20 0.19 1.67
CA VAL A 42 8.80 0.01 1.26
C VAL A 42 7.94 1.16 1.77
N GLN A 43 8.10 1.55 3.04
CA GLN A 43 7.36 2.68 3.60
C GLN A 43 7.62 3.95 2.80
N LYS A 44 8.91 4.26 2.54
CA LYS A 44 9.29 5.42 1.74
C LYS A 44 8.66 5.39 0.34
N GLY A 45 8.67 4.24 -0.33
CA GLY A 45 8.05 4.11 -1.64
C GLY A 45 6.52 4.26 -1.61
N LEU A 46 5.86 3.81 -0.54
CA LEU A 46 4.42 4.02 -0.36
C LEU A 46 4.10 5.50 -0.14
N ASP A 47 4.90 6.19 0.67
CA ASP A 47 4.74 7.63 0.93
C ASP A 47 4.90 8.43 -0.37
N GLU A 48 5.94 8.15 -1.16
CA GLU A 48 6.16 8.76 -2.47
C GLU A 48 4.97 8.54 -3.42
N LEU A 49 4.41 7.32 -3.46
CA LEU A 49 3.24 7.01 -4.30
C LEU A 49 1.97 7.73 -3.85
N VAL A 50 1.85 8.05 -2.55
CA VAL A 50 0.74 8.86 -2.03
C VAL A 50 0.94 10.33 -2.39
N GLU A 51 2.15 10.85 -2.21
CA GLU A 51 2.51 12.23 -2.59
C GLU A 51 2.30 12.50 -4.07
N GLU A 52 2.64 11.53 -4.93
CA GLU A 52 2.46 11.61 -6.38
C GLU A 52 1.00 11.36 -6.84
N GLY A 53 0.09 11.03 -5.92
CA GLY A 53 -1.32 10.83 -6.22
C GLY A 53 -1.67 9.48 -6.86
N TYR A 54 -0.73 8.53 -6.90
CA TYR A 54 -1.00 7.16 -7.36
C TYR A 54 -1.80 6.34 -6.35
N LEU A 55 -1.68 6.68 -5.06
CA LEU A 55 -2.39 6.05 -3.96
C LEU A 55 -3.03 7.09 -3.06
N LYS A 56 -4.13 6.71 -2.40
CA LYS A 56 -4.72 7.48 -1.30
C LYS A 56 -4.61 6.69 -0.01
N GLN A 57 -3.92 7.24 0.98
CA GLN A 57 -3.88 6.68 2.34
C GLN A 57 -5.03 7.24 3.17
N SER A 58 -5.66 6.38 3.95
CA SER A 58 -6.68 6.76 4.93
C SER A 58 -6.59 5.83 6.14
N LYS A 59 -7.31 6.14 7.21
CA LYS A 59 -7.46 5.27 8.38
C LYS A 59 -8.88 4.78 8.45
N LEU A 60 -9.08 3.57 8.94
CA LEU A 60 -10.43 3.10 9.26
C LEU A 60 -10.99 3.93 10.41
N ASP A 61 -12.21 4.43 10.24
CA ASP A 61 -12.94 5.19 11.27
C ASP A 61 -13.43 4.31 12.43
N SER A 62 -13.30 2.99 12.30
CA SER A 62 -13.66 2.01 13.30
C SER A 62 -12.55 0.96 13.49
N PRO A 63 -12.48 0.31 14.65
CA PRO A 63 -11.49 -0.72 14.90
C PRO A 63 -11.55 -1.84 13.85
N PRO A 64 -10.40 -2.40 13.46
CA PRO A 64 -9.05 -2.05 13.90
C PRO A 64 -8.53 -0.86 13.07
N TYR A 65 -8.12 0.24 13.72
CA TYR A 65 -7.72 1.55 13.15
C TYR A 65 -6.45 1.52 12.26
N HIS A 66 -6.34 0.53 11.37
CA HIS A 66 -5.22 0.36 10.48
C HIS A 66 -5.23 1.40 9.37
N ASP A 67 -4.03 1.72 8.89
CA ASP A 67 -3.86 2.43 7.63
C ASP A 67 -4.37 1.57 6.48
N ILE A 68 -5.09 2.21 5.56
CA ILE A 68 -5.64 1.62 4.35
C ILE A 68 -5.23 2.44 3.14
N PHE A 69 -5.03 1.74 2.02
CA PHE A 69 -4.64 2.34 0.75
C PHE A 69 -5.74 2.08 -0.29
N LEU A 70 -6.11 3.14 -1.02
CA LEU A 70 -7.13 3.17 -2.06
C LEU A 70 -6.51 3.62 -3.39
N LEU A 71 -7.12 3.20 -4.50
CA LEU A 71 -6.86 3.79 -5.81
C LEU A 71 -7.70 5.07 -5.99
N PRO A 72 -7.22 6.07 -6.76
CA PRO A 72 -7.98 7.28 -7.10
C PRO A 72 -9.35 7.00 -7.73
#